data_AF-A0AAA9TZS8-F1
#
_entry.id   AF-A0AAA9TZS8-F1
#
_cell.length_a   1.000
_cell.length_b   1.000
_cell.length_c   1.000
_cell.angle_alpha   90.00
_cell.angle_beta   90.00
_cell.angle_gamma   90.00
#
_symmetry.space_group_name_H-M   'P 1'
#
loop_
_entity.id
_entity.type
_entity.pdbx_description
1 polymer ?
#
loop_
_entity_poly.entity_id
_entity_poly.type
_entity_poly.pdbx_seq_one_letter_code
_entity_poly.pdbx_strand_id
1 'polypeptide(L)'
;MVRRLGFRRQETSARTASEMTVPRPPSFFPRSSHIRHAWDQTKSVRQNLAEMGLAMDPNRAVPLLKRKVKAMEVDVEERPKELVRKPYVLNDLEAEASLPEKKGNTLSRDLIDYVRYMVENHGENYKAMARDEKNYYQDTPKQIRNKINVYKRFYPAEWQAFTDSLQKNKMEVE
;
A
#
# COMPACT_ATOMS: atom_id res chain seq x y z
N MET A 1 33.02 87.26 25.01
CA MET A 1 32.12 86.98 23.87
C MET A 1 32.19 85.50 23.48
N VAL A 2 31.03 84.86 23.58
CA VAL A 2 30.51 83.65 22.90
C VAL A 2 31.32 82.34 22.88
N ARG A 3 30.95 81.44 23.82
CA ARG A 3 31.18 79.99 23.77
C ARG A 3 30.30 79.37 22.67
N ARG A 4 30.85 78.56 21.77
CA ARG A 4 30.08 77.71 20.85
C ARG A 4 29.90 76.33 21.47
N LEU A 5 28.68 76.03 21.89
CA LEU A 5 28.25 74.72 22.38
C LEU A 5 28.25 73.71 21.22
N GLY A 6 29.07 72.67 21.34
CA GLY A 6 29.05 71.51 20.45
C GLY A 6 27.84 70.63 20.74
N PHE A 7 26.86 70.64 19.84
CA PHE A 7 25.67 69.80 19.93
C PHE A 7 26.00 68.40 19.42
N ARG A 8 26.30 67.47 20.34
CA ARG A 8 26.52 66.05 20.06
C ARG A 8 25.16 65.42 19.69
N ARG A 9 24.88 65.27 18.40
CA ARG A 9 23.78 64.40 17.92
C ARG A 9 24.13 62.96 18.32
N GLN A 10 23.31 62.37 19.18
CA GLN A 10 23.24 60.93 19.31
C GLN A 10 22.48 60.41 18.09
N GLU A 11 23.16 59.71 17.20
CA GLU A 11 22.50 58.91 16.16
C GLU A 11 21.94 57.66 16.83
N THR A 12 20.63 57.66 17.06
CA THR A 12 19.90 56.47 17.48
C THR A 12 19.93 55.48 16.31
N SER A 13 20.74 54.44 16.45
CA SER A 13 20.80 53.27 15.56
C SER A 13 19.41 52.62 15.48
N ALA A 14 18.63 53.01 14.48
CA ALA A 14 17.41 52.32 14.10
C ALA A 14 17.80 50.89 13.68
N ARG A 15 17.37 49.91 14.48
CA ARG A 15 17.51 48.49 14.16
C ARG A 15 16.79 48.24 12.84
N THR A 16 17.58 47.89 11.84
CA THR A 16 17.14 47.44 10.52
C THR A 16 16.07 46.36 10.71
N ALA A 17 14.88 46.58 10.15
CA ALA A 17 13.84 45.58 10.09
C ALA A 17 14.41 44.38 9.34
N SER A 18 14.64 43.28 10.06
CA SER A 18 14.99 42.00 9.48
C SER A 18 13.87 41.63 8.53
N GLU A 19 14.19 41.64 7.25
CA GLU A 19 13.43 41.10 6.14
C GLU A 19 12.74 39.80 6.60
N MET A 20 11.40 39.82 6.67
CA MET A 20 10.60 38.63 6.93
C MET A 20 10.80 37.67 5.76
N THR A 21 11.84 36.87 5.87
CA THR A 21 12.10 35.77 4.94
C THR A 21 10.93 34.82 5.11
N VAL A 22 10.11 34.70 4.07
CA VAL A 22 9.02 33.71 4.03
C VAL A 22 9.66 32.36 4.38
N PRO A 23 9.20 31.65 5.43
CA PRO A 23 9.82 30.38 5.79
C PRO A 23 9.76 29.47 4.57
N ARG A 24 10.92 28.95 4.16
CA ARG A 24 10.99 27.99 3.05
C ARG A 24 9.99 26.86 3.36
N PRO A 25 9.16 26.46 2.39
CA PRO A 25 8.22 25.37 2.62
C PRO A 25 9.00 24.14 3.08
N PRO A 26 8.49 23.38 4.07
CA PRO A 26 9.20 22.21 4.56
C PRO A 26 9.47 21.26 3.39
N SER A 27 10.68 20.70 3.35
CA SER A 27 11.10 19.77 2.29
C SER A 27 10.30 18.46 2.29
N PHE A 28 9.56 18.21 3.37
CA PHE A 28 8.75 17.02 3.57
C PHE A 28 7.28 17.39 3.82
N PHE A 29 6.41 16.97 2.90
CA PHE A 29 4.96 17.05 3.04
C PHE A 29 4.38 15.65 3.21
N PRO A 30 3.75 15.33 4.36
CA PRO A 30 3.15 14.02 4.57
C PRO A 30 1.95 13.81 3.63
N ARG A 31 1.89 12.62 3.04
CA ARG A 31 0.86 12.26 2.05
C ARG A 31 -0.45 11.77 2.70
N SER A 32 -0.37 11.15 3.88
CA SER A 32 -1.57 10.71 4.61
C SER A 32 -2.25 11.89 5.31
N SER A 33 -3.58 11.87 5.31
CA SER A 33 -4.42 12.83 6.04
C SER A 33 -4.12 12.82 7.53
N HIS A 34 -3.97 11.63 8.12
CA HIS A 34 -3.70 11.45 9.56
C HIS A 34 -2.41 12.12 10.02
N ILE A 35 -1.32 11.90 9.28
CA ILE A 35 -0.03 12.50 9.60
C ILE A 35 -0.07 14.00 9.35
N ARG A 36 -0.77 14.46 8.29
CA ARG A 36 -0.92 15.88 7.99
C ARG A 36 -1.66 16.65 9.07
N HIS A 37 -2.74 16.10 9.63
CA HIS A 37 -3.49 16.73 10.72
C HIS A 37 -2.68 16.81 12.02
N ALA A 38 -1.80 15.84 12.26
CA ALA A 38 -0.93 15.80 13.42
C ALA A 38 0.37 16.60 13.24
N TRP A 39 0.66 17.13 12.05
CA TRP A 39 1.95 17.74 11.70
C TRP A 39 2.13 19.14 12.29
N ASP A 40 3.28 19.39 12.93
CA ASP A 40 3.66 20.72 13.42
C ASP A 40 4.78 21.31 12.54
N GLN A 41 4.52 22.43 11.88
CA GLN A 41 5.49 23.07 10.97
C GLN A 41 6.68 23.69 11.71
N THR A 42 6.56 23.94 13.01
CA THR A 42 7.63 24.53 13.83
C THR A 42 8.67 23.50 14.26
N LYS A 43 8.34 22.21 14.16
CA LYS A 43 9.19 21.09 14.58
C LYS A 43 9.89 20.44 13.42
N SER A 44 11.03 19.80 13.72
CA SER A 44 11.73 18.98 12.73
C SER A 44 10.90 17.77 12.32
N VAL A 45 11.12 17.27 11.10
CA VAL A 45 10.49 16.03 10.58
C VAL A 45 10.70 14.87 11.56
N ARG A 46 11.92 14.73 12.11
CA ARG A 46 12.26 13.70 13.08
C ARG A 46 11.41 13.76 14.34
N GLN A 47 11.29 14.96 14.91
CA GLN A 47 10.52 15.17 16.13
C GLN A 47 9.01 14.95 15.88
N ASN A 48 8.49 15.38 14.72
CA ASN A 48 7.10 15.15 14.36
C ASN A 48 6.77 13.65 14.25
N LEU A 49 7.61 12.88 13.56
CA LEU A 49 7.40 11.44 13.44
C LEU A 49 7.55 10.74 14.80
N ALA A 50 8.56 11.08 15.60
CA ALA A 50 8.74 10.54 16.94
C ALA A 50 7.53 10.82 17.87
N GLU A 51 6.96 12.02 17.82
CA GLU A 51 5.76 12.38 18.59
C GLU A 51 4.52 11.58 18.19
N MET A 52 4.44 11.16 16.92
CA MET A 52 3.41 10.26 16.39
C MET A 52 3.76 8.78 16.58
N GLY A 53 4.93 8.44 17.15
CA GLY A 53 5.40 7.07 17.28
C GLY A 53 5.82 6.40 15.95
N LEU A 54 6.11 7.21 14.93
CA LEU A 54 6.60 6.77 13.64
C LEU A 54 8.13 6.86 13.58
N ALA A 55 8.75 5.86 12.95
CA ALA A 55 10.20 5.87 12.77
C ALA A 55 10.62 6.63 11.52
N MET A 56 11.61 7.52 11.67
CA MET A 56 12.25 8.24 10.56
C MET A 56 13.07 7.33 9.64
N ASP A 57 13.78 6.37 10.22
CA ASP A 57 14.66 5.45 9.49
C ASP A 57 14.21 4.01 9.80
N PRO A 58 13.67 3.27 8.83
CA PRO A 58 13.18 1.91 9.05
C PRO A 58 14.32 0.93 9.38
N ASN A 59 15.52 1.11 8.84
CA ASN A 59 16.66 0.22 9.11
C ASN A 59 17.16 0.39 10.55
N ARG A 60 17.05 1.61 11.06
CA ARG A 60 17.27 1.88 12.48
C ARG A 60 16.09 1.41 13.30
N ALA A 61 14.84 1.53 12.86
CA ALA A 61 13.64 1.11 13.59
C ALA A 61 13.59 -0.40 13.83
N VAL A 62 13.86 -1.17 12.78
CA VAL A 62 13.80 -2.63 12.75
C VAL A 62 15.17 -3.13 12.30
N PRO A 63 16.12 -3.33 13.24
CA PRO A 63 17.43 -3.86 12.89
C PRO A 63 17.27 -5.23 12.22
N LEU A 64 17.61 -5.29 10.93
CA LEU A 64 17.70 -6.57 10.26
C LEU A 64 18.85 -7.36 10.88
N LEU A 65 18.53 -8.42 11.62
CA LEU A 65 19.50 -9.41 12.08
C LEU A 65 20.17 -10.00 10.85
N LYS A 66 21.31 -9.44 10.44
CA LYS A 66 22.17 -10.05 9.43
C LYS A 66 22.56 -11.41 9.99
N ARG A 67 22.05 -12.48 9.37
CA ARG A 67 22.31 -13.86 9.77
C ARG A 67 23.80 -14.16 9.63
N LYS A 68 24.59 -13.78 10.63
CA LYS A 68 25.96 -14.27 10.80
C LYS A 68 25.85 -15.58 11.58
N VAL A 69 26.44 -16.61 11.01
CA VAL A 69 26.73 -17.85 11.72
C VAL A 69 27.53 -17.48 12.98
N LYS A 70 27.07 -18.00 14.13
CA LYS A 70 27.38 -17.67 15.54
C LYS A 70 26.46 -16.63 16.17
N ALA A 71 25.63 -17.15 17.08
CA ALA A 71 24.90 -16.41 18.09
C ALA A 71 25.86 -15.51 18.85
N MET A 72 25.70 -14.21 18.63
CA MET A 72 26.24 -13.17 19.49
C MET A 72 24.99 -12.47 20.00
N GLU A 73 24.76 -12.54 21.30
CA GLU A 73 23.69 -11.82 21.98
C GLU A 73 23.86 -10.34 21.62
N VAL A 74 22.96 -9.84 20.79
CA VAL A 74 22.88 -8.41 20.51
C VAL A 74 22.10 -7.86 21.68
N ASP A 75 22.81 -7.21 22.60
CA ASP A 75 22.22 -6.39 23.65
C ASP A 75 21.19 -5.48 22.99
N VAL A 76 19.92 -5.74 23.26
CA VAL A 76 18.83 -4.89 22.81
C VAL A 76 18.96 -3.65 23.68
N GLU A 77 19.72 -2.66 23.21
CA GLU A 77 19.68 -1.32 23.80
C GLU A 77 18.20 -0.93 23.88
N GLU A 78 17.66 -0.95 25.11
CA GLU A 78 16.32 -0.48 25.39
C GLU A 78 16.28 0.97 24.93
N ARG A 79 15.66 1.17 23.77
CA ARG A 79 15.46 2.52 23.25
C ARG A 79 14.69 3.28 24.30
N PRO A 80 15.07 4.53 24.60
CA PRO A 80 14.21 5.38 25.40
C PRO A 80 12.83 5.34 24.74
N LYS A 81 11.82 4.90 25.49
CA LYS A 81 10.43 4.94 25.06
C LYS A 81 10.10 6.43 24.90
N GLU A 82 10.38 6.98 23.72
CA GLU A 82 9.93 8.32 23.36
C GLU A 82 8.43 8.30 23.58
N LEU A 83 7.99 9.05 24.58
CA LEU A 83 6.59 9.14 24.99
C LEU A 83 5.81 9.56 23.75
N VAL A 84 5.06 8.63 23.17
CA VAL A 84 4.20 8.88 22.01
C VAL A 84 3.16 9.90 22.46
N ARG A 85 3.33 11.14 22.03
CA ARG A 85 2.49 12.27 22.44
C ARG A 85 1.15 12.28 21.68
N LYS A 86 1.13 11.68 20.49
CA LYS A 86 -0.02 11.64 19.57
C LYS A 86 -0.36 10.20 19.17
N PRO A 87 -0.82 9.36 20.12
CA PRO A 87 -1.09 7.94 19.85
C PRO A 87 -2.28 7.72 18.91
N TYR A 88 -3.18 8.70 18.80
CA TYR A 88 -4.35 8.63 17.91
C TYR A 88 -3.96 8.37 16.45
N VAL A 89 -2.83 8.95 15.98
CA VAL A 89 -2.36 8.79 14.60
C VAL A 89 -2.02 7.33 14.29
N LEU A 90 -1.42 6.61 15.25
CA LEU A 90 -1.10 5.19 15.07
C LEU A 90 -2.38 4.36 15.04
N ASN A 91 -3.28 4.58 15.99
CA ASN A 91 -4.54 3.83 16.07
C ASN A 91 -5.38 4.01 14.80
N ASP A 92 -5.46 5.23 14.26
CA ASP A 92 -6.21 5.52 13.04
C ASP A 92 -5.56 4.85 11.82
N LEU A 93 -4.22 4.90 11.73
CA LEU A 93 -3.47 4.23 10.65
C LEU A 93 -3.58 2.70 10.73
N GLU A 94 -3.51 2.13 11.92
CA GLU A 94 -3.69 0.68 12.15
C GLU A 94 -5.11 0.25 11.81
N ALA A 95 -6.12 1.04 12.21
CA ALA A 95 -7.51 0.78 11.89
C ALA A 95 -7.73 0.79 10.36
N GLU A 96 -7.21 1.79 9.65
CA GLU A 96 -7.31 1.84 8.18
C GLU A 96 -6.54 0.71 7.50
N ALA A 97 -5.35 0.37 7.96
CA ALA A 97 -4.55 -0.72 7.41
C ALA A 97 -5.16 -2.10 7.69
N SER A 98 -5.94 -2.24 8.76
CA SER A 98 -6.64 -3.49 9.10
C SER A 98 -7.84 -3.77 8.18
N LEU A 99 -8.33 -2.77 7.45
CA LEU A 99 -9.46 -2.95 6.54
C LEU A 99 -9.08 -3.86 5.37
N PRO A 100 -9.92 -4.85 5.02
CA PRO A 100 -9.64 -5.72 3.89
C PRO A 100 -9.76 -4.95 2.58
N GLU A 101 -8.68 -4.93 1.79
CA GLU A 101 -8.72 -4.36 0.45
C GLU A 101 -9.55 -5.25 -0.50
N LYS A 102 -10.49 -4.63 -1.21
CA LYS A 102 -11.23 -5.30 -2.29
C LYS A 102 -10.32 -5.46 -3.50
N LYS A 103 -9.85 -6.69 -3.72
CA LYS A 103 -9.13 -7.06 -4.94
C LYS A 103 -10.11 -7.11 -6.11
N GLY A 104 -10.01 -6.15 -7.03
CA GLY A 104 -10.78 -6.10 -8.28
C GLY A 104 -10.25 -7.09 -9.32
N ASN A 105 -10.11 -8.36 -8.97
CA ASN A 105 -9.60 -9.36 -9.88
C ASN A 105 -10.75 -9.89 -10.75
N THR A 106 -10.61 -9.71 -12.05
CA THR A 106 -11.56 -10.15 -13.09
C THR A 106 -10.83 -11.08 -14.05
N LEU A 107 -11.53 -12.04 -14.64
CA LEU A 107 -10.97 -12.87 -15.72
C LEU A 107 -11.18 -12.22 -17.08
N SER A 108 -10.27 -12.48 -18.01
CA SER A 108 -10.45 -12.05 -19.40
C SER A 108 -11.64 -12.77 -20.02
N ARG A 109 -12.37 -12.06 -20.88
CA ARG A 109 -13.51 -12.61 -21.61
C ARG A 109 -13.12 -13.85 -22.43
N ASP A 110 -11.98 -13.80 -23.10
CA ASP A 110 -11.45 -14.93 -23.88
C ASP A 110 -11.24 -16.19 -23.04
N LEU A 111 -10.83 -16.04 -21.77
CA LEU A 111 -10.66 -17.20 -20.87
C LEU A 111 -12.02 -17.80 -20.49
N ILE A 112 -13.02 -16.95 -20.27
CA ILE A 112 -14.39 -17.38 -19.93
C ILE A 112 -14.99 -18.14 -21.13
N ASP A 113 -14.90 -17.56 -22.32
CA ASP A 113 -15.42 -18.16 -23.55
C ASP A 113 -14.72 -19.48 -23.88
N TYR A 114 -13.39 -19.54 -23.69
CA TYR A 114 -12.61 -20.78 -23.82
C TYR A 114 -13.06 -21.86 -22.84
N VAL A 115 -13.20 -21.52 -21.56
CA VAL A 115 -13.64 -22.48 -20.53
C VAL A 115 -15.05 -22.98 -20.80
N ARG A 116 -15.97 -22.07 -21.19
CA ARG A 116 -17.35 -22.42 -21.52
C ARG A 116 -17.41 -23.43 -22.67
N TYR A 117 -16.70 -23.14 -23.77
CA TYR A 117 -16.61 -24.03 -24.92
C TYR A 117 -16.02 -25.41 -24.58
N MET A 118 -14.94 -25.44 -23.78
CA MET A 118 -14.30 -26.70 -23.39
C MET A 118 -15.22 -27.58 -22.56
N VAL A 119 -15.97 -26.98 -21.64
CA VAL A 119 -16.88 -27.70 -20.75
C VAL A 119 -18.16 -28.12 -21.49
N GLU A 120 -18.70 -27.30 -22.39
CA GLU A 120 -19.85 -27.64 -23.24
C GLU A 120 -19.59 -28.89 -24.09
N ASN A 121 -18.43 -28.96 -24.76
CA ASN A 121 -18.15 -30.04 -25.70
C ASN A 121 -17.54 -31.30 -25.05
N HIS A 122 -16.65 -31.12 -24.08
CA HIS A 122 -15.86 -32.22 -23.51
C HIS A 122 -16.20 -32.55 -22.04
N GLY A 123 -17.02 -31.72 -21.37
CA GLY A 123 -17.42 -31.94 -19.97
C GLY A 123 -16.23 -31.95 -19.00
N GLU A 124 -15.95 -33.10 -18.41
CA GLU A 124 -14.81 -33.30 -17.48
C GLU A 124 -13.62 -34.05 -18.12
N ASN A 125 -13.68 -34.35 -19.42
CA ASN A 125 -12.61 -35.06 -20.12
C ASN A 125 -11.45 -34.14 -20.54
N TYR A 126 -10.58 -33.82 -19.58
CA TYR A 126 -9.41 -32.94 -19.81
C TYR A 126 -8.42 -33.48 -20.87
N LYS A 127 -8.37 -34.80 -21.07
CA LYS A 127 -7.53 -35.41 -22.13
C LYS A 127 -8.10 -35.18 -23.53
N ALA A 128 -9.41 -35.03 -23.66
CA ALA A 128 -10.08 -34.69 -24.90
C ALA A 128 -9.94 -33.19 -25.18
N MET A 129 -10.16 -32.35 -24.15
CA MET A 129 -9.92 -30.90 -24.23
C MET A 129 -8.51 -30.53 -24.71
N ALA A 130 -7.50 -31.28 -24.29
CA ALA A 130 -6.12 -31.02 -24.72
C ALA A 130 -5.88 -31.32 -26.21
N ARG A 131 -6.70 -32.19 -26.82
CA ARG A 131 -6.63 -32.54 -28.25
C ARG A 131 -7.56 -31.72 -29.12
N ASP A 132 -8.35 -30.85 -28.50
CA ASP A 132 -9.34 -30.03 -29.19
C ASP A 132 -8.67 -28.93 -30.04
N GLU A 133 -9.30 -28.58 -31.16
CA GLU A 133 -8.78 -27.56 -32.08
C GLU A 133 -8.69 -26.17 -31.44
N LYS A 134 -9.60 -25.85 -30.51
CA LYS A 134 -9.62 -24.57 -29.80
C LYS A 134 -8.51 -24.43 -28.77
N ASN A 135 -7.83 -25.53 -28.43
CA ASN A 135 -6.60 -25.51 -27.63
C ASN A 135 -5.38 -25.08 -28.47
N TYR A 136 -5.43 -23.87 -29.02
CA TYR A 136 -4.41 -23.33 -29.93
C TYR A 136 -3.00 -23.31 -29.32
N TYR A 137 -2.90 -22.98 -28.03
CA TYR A 137 -1.64 -22.92 -27.30
C TYR A 137 -1.18 -24.26 -26.73
N GLN A 138 -1.89 -25.35 -27.06
CA GLN A 138 -1.53 -26.70 -26.67
C GLN A 138 -1.39 -26.85 -25.14
N ASP A 139 -2.35 -26.28 -24.40
CA ASP A 139 -2.40 -26.45 -22.95
C ASP A 139 -2.45 -27.93 -22.58
N THR A 140 -1.65 -28.30 -21.59
CA THR A 140 -1.72 -29.63 -20.98
C THR A 140 -3.06 -29.82 -20.27
N PRO A 141 -3.55 -31.06 -20.10
CA PRO A 141 -4.79 -31.34 -19.36
C PRO A 141 -4.82 -30.72 -17.94
N LYS A 142 -3.65 -30.61 -17.30
CA LYS A 142 -3.50 -29.97 -15.98
C LYS A 142 -3.69 -28.45 -16.05
N GLN A 143 -3.15 -27.79 -17.08
CA GLN A 143 -3.33 -26.37 -17.31
C GLN A 143 -4.79 -26.03 -17.61
N ILE A 144 -5.46 -26.83 -18.45
CA ILE A 144 -6.90 -26.66 -18.76
C ILE A 144 -7.74 -26.81 -17.48
N ARG A 145 -7.47 -27.84 -16.67
CA ARG A 145 -8.12 -28.01 -15.36
C ARG A 145 -7.92 -26.79 -14.46
N ASN A 146 -6.71 -26.24 -14.42
CA ASN A 146 -6.42 -25.04 -13.63
C ASN A 146 -7.19 -23.82 -14.15
N LYS A 147 -7.30 -23.62 -15.47
CA LYS A 147 -8.10 -22.54 -16.09
C LYS A 147 -9.57 -22.64 -15.70
N ILE A 148 -10.14 -23.85 -15.74
CA ILE A 148 -11.52 -24.10 -15.28
C ILE A 148 -11.68 -23.81 -13.78
N ASN A 149 -10.71 -24.24 -12.96
CA ASN A 149 -10.75 -24.00 -11.52
C ASN A 149 -10.62 -22.51 -11.17
N VAL A 150 -9.85 -21.76 -11.96
CA VAL A 150 -9.77 -20.30 -11.84
C VAL A 150 -11.15 -19.70 -12.11
N TYR A 151 -11.81 -20.07 -13.22
CA TYR A 151 -13.17 -19.61 -13.51
C TYR A 151 -14.17 -19.92 -12.38
N LYS A 152 -14.16 -21.15 -11.85
CA LYS A 152 -15.00 -21.57 -10.70
C LYS A 152 -14.79 -20.71 -9.44
N ARG A 153 -13.55 -20.31 -9.16
CA ARG A 153 -13.21 -19.49 -7.99
C ARG A 153 -13.67 -18.05 -8.13
N PHE A 154 -13.61 -17.51 -9.35
CA PHE A 154 -13.99 -16.12 -9.62
C PHE A 154 -15.50 -15.94 -9.73
N TYR A 155 -16.20 -16.87 -10.41
CA TYR A 155 -17.62 -16.76 -10.69
C TYR A 155 -18.37 -18.03 -10.28
N PRO A 156 -18.49 -18.34 -8.98
CA PRO A 156 -19.16 -19.55 -8.52
C PRO A 156 -20.65 -19.56 -8.90
N ALA A 157 -21.34 -18.43 -8.83
CA ALA A 157 -22.75 -18.34 -9.19
C ALA A 157 -22.99 -18.53 -10.70
N GLU A 158 -22.19 -17.89 -11.55
CA GLU A 158 -22.28 -18.06 -13.01
C GLU A 158 -21.91 -19.48 -13.43
N TRP A 159 -20.93 -20.10 -12.76
CA TRP A 159 -20.57 -21.50 -12.99
C TRP A 159 -21.73 -22.44 -12.69
N GLN A 160 -22.43 -22.27 -11.58
CA GLN A 160 -23.59 -23.11 -11.21
C GLN A 160 -24.71 -22.96 -12.25
N ALA A 161 -25.09 -21.73 -12.60
CA ALA A 161 -26.11 -21.49 -13.63
C ALA A 161 -25.73 -22.11 -14.98
N PHE A 162 -24.44 -22.04 -15.34
CA PHE A 162 -23.93 -22.69 -16.54
C PHE A 162 -24.03 -24.23 -16.46
N THR A 163 -23.62 -24.86 -15.35
CA THR A 163 -23.75 -26.31 -15.20
C THR A 163 -25.21 -26.78 -15.18
N ASP A 164 -26.10 -26.02 -14.57
CA ASP A 164 -27.53 -26.32 -14.54
C ASP A 164 -28.13 -26.26 -15.96
N SER A 165 -27.70 -25.29 -16.77
CA SER A 165 -28.12 -25.18 -18.17
C SER A 165 -27.67 -26.39 -19.02
N LEU A 166 -26.46 -26.91 -18.76
CA LEU A 166 -25.96 -28.11 -19.44
C LEU A 166 -26.76 -29.36 -19.05
N GLN A 167 -27.12 -29.50 -17.77
CA GLN A 167 -27.96 -30.61 -17.31
C GLN A 167 -29.35 -30.56 -17.93
N LYS A 168 -29.95 -29.37 -18.00
CA LYS A 168 -31.27 -29.17 -18.63
C LYS A 168 -31.25 -29.57 -20.11
N ASN A 169 -30.26 -29.09 -20.87
CA ASN A 169 -30.15 -29.42 -22.29
C ASN A 169 -29.97 -30.92 -22.53
N LYS A 170 -29.32 -31.64 -21.61
CA LYS A 170 -29.20 -33.10 -21.69
C LYS A 170 -30.54 -33.82 -21.50
N MET A 171 -31.42 -33.32 -20.64
CA MET A 171 -32.74 -33.91 -20.38
C MET A 171 -33.77 -33.63 -21.48
N GLU A 172 -33.62 -32.56 -22.26
CA GLU A 172 -34.55 -32.22 -23.35
C GLU A 172 -34.29 -33.00 -24.65
N VAL A 173 -33.15 -33.70 -24.75
CA VAL A 173 -32.71 -34.44 -25.95
C VAL A 173 -32.96 -35.96 -25.83
N GLU A 174 -33.30 -36.45 -24.64
CA GLU A 174 -33.72 -37.84 -24.37
C GLU A 174 -35.26 -37.99 -24.42
#